data_AF-A0A3A5AR18-F1
#
_entry.id   AF-A0A3A5AR18-F1
#
_cell.length_a   1.000
_cell.length_b   1.000
_cell.length_c   1.000
_cell.angle_alpha   90.00
_cell.angle_beta   90.00
_cell.angle_gamma   90.00
#
_symmetry.space_group_name_H-M   'P 1'
#
loop_
_entity.id
_entity.type
_entity.pdbx_description
1 polymer ?
#
loop_
_entity_poly.entity_id
_entity_poly.type
_entity_poly.pdbx_seq_one_letter_code
_entity_poly.pdbx_strand_id
1 'polypeptide(L)'
;MDGNDQETKMPIVEENEVAALFAEDKIGAYTIKPWTLKQFQAVYPALKVIVAKLLEQGLTVENLDTFFLERGLEAMETVLPELPLLIAATLRLDLKEAEEMDWGLAAVVGMKILLQNTGPLKNLSSLVAGRMPGARTATP
;
A
#
# COMPACT_ATOMS: atom_id res chain seq x y z
N MET A 1 -24.73 36.94 -25.34
CA MET A 1 -23.64 37.20 -24.38
C MET A 1 -23.71 36.08 -23.37
N ASP A 2 -22.85 35.09 -23.57
CA ASP A 2 -22.82 33.83 -22.81
C ASP A 2 -22.17 34.05 -21.45
N GLY A 3 -22.90 33.69 -20.38
CA GLY A 3 -22.38 33.56 -19.03
C GLY A 3 -21.84 32.15 -18.84
N ASN A 4 -20.52 32.03 -18.87
CA ASN A 4 -19.77 30.79 -18.68
C ASN A 4 -19.63 30.49 -17.17
N ASP A 5 -20.64 29.85 -16.59
CA ASP A 5 -20.54 29.27 -15.25
C ASP A 5 -19.73 27.97 -15.33
N GLN A 6 -18.41 28.08 -15.17
CA GLN A 6 -17.57 26.92 -14.89
C GLN A 6 -17.78 26.50 -13.44
N GLU A 7 -18.83 25.72 -13.20
CA GLU A 7 -18.93 24.87 -12.02
C GLU A 7 -17.68 23.99 -11.97
N THR A 8 -16.82 24.26 -11.00
CA THR A 8 -15.69 23.41 -10.69
C THR A 8 -16.26 22.12 -10.09
N LYS A 9 -16.56 21.13 -10.93
CA LYS A 9 -16.96 19.80 -10.47
C LYS A 9 -15.82 19.24 -9.62
N MET A 10 -16.01 19.25 -8.31
CA MET A 10 -15.18 18.47 -7.41
C MET A 10 -15.15 17.02 -7.92
N PRO A 11 -13.99 16.35 -7.93
CA PRO A 11 -13.95 14.94 -8.30
C PRO A 11 -14.84 14.17 -7.31
N ILE A 12 -15.90 13.56 -7.85
CA ILE A 12 -16.73 12.62 -7.11
C ILE A 12 -15.82 11.41 -6.92
N VAL A 13 -15.17 11.33 -5.77
CA VAL A 13 -14.62 10.06 -5.28
C VAL A 13 -15.84 9.19 -5.06
N GLU A 14 -16.05 8.17 -5.90
CA GLU A 14 -17.20 7.28 -5.78
C GLU A 14 -17.23 6.72 -4.35
N GLU A 15 -18.41 6.72 -3.69
CA GLU A 15 -18.54 6.24 -2.30
C GLU A 15 -17.95 4.83 -2.08
N ASN A 16 -17.87 4.04 -3.17
CA ASN A 16 -17.24 2.73 -3.22
C ASN A 16 -15.73 2.74 -2.96
N GLU A 17 -15.01 3.75 -3.46
CA GLU A 17 -13.56 3.90 -3.23
C GLU A 17 -13.28 4.26 -1.77
N VAL A 18 -14.14 5.09 -1.15
CA VAL A 18 -14.00 5.44 0.27
C VAL A 18 -14.29 4.24 1.16
N ALA A 19 -15.31 3.43 0.85
CA ALA A 19 -15.60 2.22 1.59
C ALA A 19 -14.47 1.17 1.51
N ALA A 20 -13.81 1.05 0.35
CA ALA A 20 -12.65 0.17 0.17
C ALA A 20 -11.47 0.55 1.07
N LEU A 21 -11.30 1.84 1.41
CA LEU A 21 -10.27 2.31 2.35
C LEU A 21 -10.47 1.84 3.78
N PHE A 22 -11.68 1.38 4.14
CA PHE A 22 -12.03 0.87 5.48
C PHE A 22 -12.35 -0.62 5.50
N ALA A 23 -12.21 -1.32 4.36
CA ALA A 23 -12.51 -2.74 4.27
C ALA A 23 -11.61 -3.54 5.21
N GLU A 24 -12.21 -4.40 6.03
CA GLU A 24 -11.51 -5.37 6.87
C GLU A 24 -11.48 -6.71 6.15
N ASP A 25 -10.35 -7.42 6.23
CA ASP A 25 -10.24 -8.77 5.68
C ASP A 25 -9.89 -9.79 6.76
N LYS A 26 -10.35 -11.02 6.62
CA LYS A 26 -10.15 -12.10 7.58
C LYS A 26 -9.41 -13.25 6.94
N ILE A 27 -8.27 -13.62 7.52
CA ILE A 27 -7.49 -14.78 7.14
C ILE A 27 -7.28 -15.65 8.38
N GLY A 28 -7.95 -16.80 8.40
CA GLY A 28 -7.96 -17.68 9.58
C GLY A 28 -8.50 -16.95 10.81
N ALA A 29 -7.69 -16.86 11.87
CA ALA A 29 -8.01 -16.14 13.11
C ALA A 29 -7.68 -14.64 13.07
N TYR A 30 -7.01 -14.15 12.01
CA TYR A 30 -6.53 -12.78 11.95
C TYR A 30 -7.51 -11.88 11.20
N THR A 31 -7.70 -10.67 11.74
CA THR A 31 -8.44 -9.60 11.06
C THR A 31 -7.45 -8.50 10.65
N ILE A 32 -7.29 -8.30 9.36
CA ILE A 32 -6.42 -7.29 8.77
C ILE A 32 -7.26 -6.04 8.50
N LYS A 33 -6.87 -4.94 9.14
CA LYS A 33 -7.50 -3.64 8.99
C LYS A 33 -6.51 -2.67 8.32
N PRO A 34 -7.01 -1.59 7.70
CA PRO A 34 -6.16 -0.49 7.29
C PRO A 34 -5.30 0.02 8.46
N TRP A 35 -4.04 0.35 8.17
CA TRP A 35 -3.13 0.83 9.20
C TRP A 35 -3.60 2.16 9.80
N THR A 36 -3.62 2.22 11.13
CA THR A 36 -3.56 3.51 11.83
C THR A 36 -2.22 4.19 11.56
N LEU A 37 -2.14 5.52 11.76
CA LEU A 37 -0.87 6.25 11.63
C LEU A 37 0.26 5.63 12.46
N LYS A 38 -0.05 5.19 13.69
CA LYS A 38 0.92 4.52 14.57
C LYS A 38 1.43 3.21 13.98
N GLN A 39 0.55 2.40 13.39
CA GLN A 39 0.94 1.16 12.73
C GLN A 39 1.76 1.45 11.48
N PHE A 40 1.38 2.45 10.67
CA PHE A 40 2.16 2.87 9.51
C PHE A 40 3.59 3.26 9.90
N GLN A 41 3.77 4.06 10.95
CA GLN A 41 5.09 4.44 11.45
C GLN A 41 5.92 3.23 11.90
N ALA A 42 5.28 2.21 12.48
CA ALA A 42 5.95 1.00 12.92
C ALA A 42 6.36 0.07 11.76
N VAL A 43 5.53 -0.04 10.72
CA VAL A 43 5.83 -0.87 9.53
C VAL A 43 6.73 -0.16 8.51
N TYR A 44 6.80 1.18 8.53
CA TYR A 44 7.52 1.96 7.52
C TYR A 44 8.99 1.54 7.31
N PRO A 45 9.78 1.23 8.36
CA PRO A 45 11.16 0.75 8.18
C PRO A 45 11.24 -0.52 7.32
N ALA A 46 10.43 -1.54 7.63
CA ALA A 46 10.32 -2.77 6.84
C ALA A 46 9.84 -2.46 5.42
N LEU A 47 8.77 -1.67 5.29
CA LEU A 47 8.19 -1.33 4.00
C LEU A 47 9.20 -0.60 3.09
N LYS A 48 10.00 0.31 3.65
CA LYS A 48 11.03 1.02 2.90
C LYS A 48 12.08 0.06 2.32
N VAL A 49 12.50 -0.94 3.10
CA VAL A 49 13.46 -1.96 2.64
C VAL A 49 12.85 -2.83 1.55
N ILE A 50 11.62 -3.32 1.76
CA ILE A 50 10.88 -4.12 0.78
C ILE A 50 10.75 -3.36 -0.54
N VAL A 51 10.23 -2.13 -0.50
CA VAL A 51 9.99 -1.32 -1.71
C VAL A 51 11.30 -1.04 -2.43
N ALA A 52 12.36 -0.63 -1.74
CA ALA A 52 13.66 -0.35 -2.38
C ALA A 52 14.19 -1.56 -3.17
N LYS A 53 14.17 -2.75 -2.56
CA LYS A 53 14.63 -3.98 -3.21
C LYS A 53 13.72 -4.42 -4.37
N LEU A 54 12.40 -4.27 -4.24
CA LEU A 54 11.48 -4.57 -5.33
C LEU A 54 11.66 -3.60 -6.51
N LEU A 55 11.92 -2.31 -6.24
CA LEU A 55 12.27 -1.34 -7.29
C LEU A 55 13.59 -1.69 -7.99
N GLU A 56 14.60 -2.17 -7.27
CA GLU A 56 15.85 -2.68 -7.86
C GLU A 56 15.61 -3.92 -8.74
N GLN A 57 14.56 -4.69 -8.46
CA GLN A 57 14.09 -5.78 -9.31
C GLN A 57 13.20 -5.30 -10.46
N GLY A 58 12.96 -4.00 -10.61
CA GLY A 58 12.16 -3.46 -11.70
C GLY A 58 10.65 -3.48 -11.43
N LEU A 59 10.22 -3.61 -10.17
CA LEU A 59 8.85 -3.25 -9.79
C LEU A 59 8.63 -1.77 -10.10
N THR A 60 7.49 -1.46 -10.71
CA THR A 60 7.01 -0.12 -11.02
C THR A 60 5.53 -0.05 -10.68
N VAL A 61 4.93 1.14 -10.74
CA VAL A 61 3.48 1.27 -10.53
C VAL A 61 2.73 0.60 -11.68
N GLU A 62 3.27 0.68 -12.88
CA GLU A 62 2.69 0.24 -14.15
C GLU A 62 2.70 -1.28 -14.32
N ASN A 63 3.70 -1.98 -13.76
CA ASN A 63 3.81 -3.44 -13.87
C ASN A 63 3.46 -4.17 -12.57
N LEU A 64 2.90 -3.49 -11.56
CA LEU A 64 2.69 -4.10 -10.24
C LEU A 64 1.87 -5.39 -10.30
N ASP A 65 0.85 -5.43 -11.15
CA ASP A 65 -0.05 -6.57 -11.25
C ASP A 65 0.60 -7.78 -11.96
N THR A 66 1.51 -7.55 -12.91
CA THR A 66 2.22 -8.61 -13.63
C THR A 66 3.53 -9.02 -12.96
N PHE A 67 4.19 -8.11 -12.24
CA PHE A 67 5.45 -8.35 -11.56
C PHE A 67 5.37 -9.51 -10.56
N PHE A 68 4.31 -9.55 -9.75
CA PHE A 68 4.13 -10.63 -8.77
C PHE A 68 3.72 -11.96 -9.40
N LEU A 69 3.19 -11.96 -10.63
CA LEU A 69 2.89 -13.20 -11.37
C LEU A 69 4.18 -13.80 -11.97
N GLU A 70 5.06 -12.96 -12.51
CA GLU A 70 6.27 -13.40 -13.21
C GLU A 70 7.44 -13.65 -12.27
N ARG A 71 7.58 -12.84 -11.21
CA ARG A 71 8.73 -12.83 -10.28
C ARG A 71 8.32 -13.05 -8.84
N GLY A 72 7.13 -13.62 -8.62
CA GLY A 72 6.54 -13.78 -7.28
C GLY A 72 7.48 -14.44 -6.27
N LEU A 73 8.25 -15.47 -6.67
CA LEU A 73 9.21 -16.13 -5.77
C LEU A 73 10.36 -15.21 -5.35
N GLU A 74 10.97 -14.49 -6.28
CA GLU A 74 12.08 -13.56 -6.00
C GLU A 74 11.60 -12.34 -5.19
N ALA A 75 10.39 -11.88 -5.49
CA ALA A 75 9.72 -10.85 -4.71
C ALA A 75 9.44 -11.33 -3.29
N MET A 76 9.07 -12.61 -3.11
CA MET A 76 8.87 -13.20 -1.79
C MET A 76 10.16 -13.34 -1.00
N GLU A 77 11.28 -13.71 -1.61
CA GLU A 77 12.60 -13.72 -0.95
C GLU A 77 13.00 -12.33 -0.44
N THR A 78 12.55 -11.29 -1.13
CA THR A 78 12.78 -9.89 -0.77
C THR A 78 11.95 -9.46 0.43
N VAL A 79 10.71 -9.94 0.49
CA VAL A 79 9.73 -9.63 1.54
C VAL A 79 9.99 -10.44 2.81
N LEU A 80 10.43 -11.70 2.67
CA LEU A 80 10.59 -12.69 3.73
C LEU A 80 11.33 -12.17 4.98
N PRO A 81 12.51 -11.51 4.87
CA PRO A 81 13.24 -11.02 6.04
C PRO A 81 12.47 -9.97 6.85
N GLU A 82 11.60 -9.20 6.20
CA GLU A 82 10.85 -8.10 6.81
C GLU A 82 9.43 -8.53 7.21
N LEU A 83 9.02 -9.73 6.80
CA LEU A 83 7.67 -10.25 6.94
C LEU A 83 7.21 -10.36 8.41
N PRO A 84 8.02 -10.87 9.37
CA PRO A 84 7.59 -10.96 10.76
C PRO A 84 7.33 -9.60 11.38
N LEU A 85 8.19 -8.61 11.11
CA LEU A 85 8.03 -7.24 11.61
C LEU A 85 6.76 -6.59 11.03
N LEU A 86 6.53 -6.78 9.73
CA LEU A 86 5.34 -6.28 9.05
C LEU A 86 4.05 -6.86 9.68
N ILE A 87 4.03 -8.17 9.92
CA ILE A 87 2.87 -8.86 10.49
C ILE A 87 2.66 -8.45 11.95
N ALA A 88 3.72 -8.47 12.77
CA ALA A 88 3.64 -8.12 14.19
C ALA A 88 3.11 -6.70 14.40
N ALA A 89 3.65 -5.73 13.66
CA ALA A 89 3.19 -4.34 13.74
C ALA A 89 1.76 -4.16 13.22
N THR A 90 1.37 -4.88 12.17
CA THR A 90 0.02 -4.78 11.59
C THR A 90 -1.03 -5.41 12.50
N LEU A 91 -0.78 -6.62 12.99
CA LEU A 91 -1.71 -7.39 13.80
C LEU A 91 -1.60 -7.10 15.31
N ARG A 92 -0.62 -6.28 15.71
CA ARG A 92 -0.31 -5.95 17.12
C ARG A 92 0.00 -7.21 17.94
N LEU A 93 0.77 -8.10 17.33
CA LEU A 93 1.30 -9.30 17.96
C LEU A 93 2.70 -9.03 18.49
N ASP A 94 3.18 -9.89 19.39
CA ASP A 94 4.59 -9.90 19.71
C ASP A 94 5.40 -10.38 18.50
N LEU A 95 6.59 -9.83 18.28
CA LEU A 95 7.43 -10.18 17.12
C LEU A 95 7.70 -11.70 17.06
N LYS A 96 7.95 -12.31 18.23
CA LYS A 96 8.17 -13.74 18.34
C LYS A 96 6.97 -14.57 17.89
N GLU A 97 5.75 -14.13 18.18
CA GLU A 97 4.54 -14.81 17.70
C GLU A 97 4.44 -14.75 16.17
N ALA A 98 4.90 -13.66 15.55
CA ALA A 98 4.94 -13.54 14.10
C ALA A 98 6.06 -14.38 13.46
N GLU A 99 7.20 -14.55 14.14
CA GLU A 99 8.32 -15.41 13.70
C GLU A 99 7.98 -16.90 13.78
N GLU A 100 7.17 -17.31 14.76
CA GLU A 100 6.73 -18.70 14.96
C GLU A 100 5.53 -19.09 14.08
N MET A 101 5.03 -18.16 13.27
CA MET A 101 3.88 -18.37 12.40
C MET A 101 4.22 -19.36 11.27
N ASP A 102 3.29 -20.28 10.95
CA ASP A 102 3.45 -21.16 9.80
C ASP A 102 3.77 -20.36 8.52
N TRP A 103 4.76 -20.81 7.76
CA TRP A 103 5.25 -20.10 6.59
C TRP A 103 4.14 -19.80 5.58
N GLY A 104 3.24 -20.75 5.31
CA GLY A 104 2.16 -20.59 4.35
C GLY A 104 1.16 -19.55 4.84
N LEU A 105 0.83 -19.58 6.13
CA LEU A 105 -0.03 -18.58 6.76
C LEU A 105 0.61 -17.19 6.76
N ALA A 106 1.89 -17.08 7.13
CA ALA A 106 2.63 -15.82 7.16
C ALA A 106 2.74 -15.19 5.77
N ALA A 107 2.99 -15.99 4.73
CA ALA A 107 3.04 -15.51 3.35
C ALA A 107 1.70 -14.94 2.89
N VAL A 108 0.60 -15.65 3.14
CA VAL A 108 -0.76 -15.21 2.76
C VAL A 108 -1.17 -13.96 3.53
N VAL A 109 -0.94 -13.93 4.85
CA VAL A 109 -1.24 -12.78 5.71
C VAL A 109 -0.42 -11.56 5.30
N GLY A 110 0.90 -11.71 5.14
CA GLY A 110 1.79 -10.61 4.79
C GLY A 110 1.54 -10.04 3.40
N MET A 111 1.30 -10.89 2.40
CA MET A 111 0.91 -10.44 1.07
C MET A 111 -0.40 -9.66 1.12
N LYS A 112 -1.37 -10.12 1.91
CA LYS A 112 -2.63 -9.40 2.07
C LYS A 112 -2.46 -8.05 2.75
N ILE A 113 -1.64 -7.99 3.80
CA ILE A 113 -1.28 -6.73 4.49
C ILE A 113 -0.70 -5.74 3.49
N LEU A 114 0.25 -6.17 2.64
CA LEU A 114 0.84 -5.33 1.62
C LEU A 114 -0.21 -4.85 0.63
N LEU A 115 -1.01 -5.72 0.03
CA LEU A 115 -2.00 -5.34 -0.98
C LEU A 115 -3.05 -4.36 -0.44
N GLN A 116 -3.59 -4.62 0.76
CA GLN A 116 -4.64 -3.81 1.36
C GLN A 116 -4.13 -2.42 1.78
N ASN A 117 -2.88 -2.32 2.23
CA ASN A 117 -2.32 -1.06 2.73
C ASN A 117 -1.47 -0.29 1.72
N THR A 118 -1.06 -0.91 0.61
CA THR A 118 -0.37 -0.23 -0.50
C THR A 118 -1.32 0.41 -1.50
N GLY A 119 -2.59 -0.02 -1.58
CA GLY A 119 -3.63 0.66 -2.37
C GLY A 119 -3.76 2.16 -2.04
N PRO A 120 -3.89 2.55 -0.75
CA PRO A 120 -3.84 3.94 -0.34
C PRO A 120 -2.53 4.67 -0.67
N LEU A 121 -1.38 3.97 -0.70
CA LEU A 121 -0.09 4.56 -1.09
C LEU A 121 -0.03 4.89 -2.58
N LYS A 122 -0.58 4.01 -3.45
CA LYS A 122 -0.77 4.31 -4.88
C LYS A 122 -1.64 5.56 -5.04
N ASN A 123 -2.75 5.63 -4.29
CA ASN A 123 -3.67 6.78 -4.34
C ASN A 123 -3.02 8.07 -3.81
N LEU A 124 -2.17 8.00 -2.79
CA LEU A 124 -1.36 9.13 -2.32
C LEU A 124 -0.37 9.61 -3.38
N SER A 125 0.32 8.70 -4.09
CA SER A 125 1.19 9.09 -5.21
C SER A 125 0.42 9.76 -6.34
N SER A 126 -0.77 9.25 -6.68
CA SER A 126 -1.68 9.87 -7.66
C SER A 126 -2.21 11.22 -7.19
N LEU A 127 -2.45 11.40 -5.89
CA LEU A 127 -2.87 12.68 -5.31
C LEU A 127 -1.73 13.70 -5.25
N VAL A 128 -0.48 13.27 -5.01
CA VAL A 128 0.71 14.14 -5.04
C VAL A 128 1.08 14.51 -6.49
N ALA A 129 1.03 13.54 -7.41
CA ALA A 129 1.24 13.79 -8.84
C ALA A 129 0.08 14.60 -9.46
N GLY A 130 -1.14 14.40 -8.98
CA GLY A 130 -2.35 15.11 -9.39
C GLY A 130 -2.60 16.44 -8.67
N ARG A 131 -1.79 16.81 -7.67
CA ARG A 131 -1.83 18.12 -7.00
C ARG A 131 -0.52 18.90 -7.17
N MET A 132 -0.31 19.41 -8.38
CA MET A 132 0.00 20.83 -8.58
C MET A 132 -0.69 21.39 -9.85
N PRO A 133 -2.04 21.53 -9.86
CA PRO A 133 -2.68 22.49 -10.75
C PRO A 133 -2.37 23.88 -10.20
N GLY A 134 -1.22 24.46 -10.55
CA GLY A 134 -0.85 25.79 -10.06
C GLY A 134 0.58 26.28 -10.27
N ALA A 135 1.53 25.46 -10.70
CA ALA A 135 2.85 25.97 -11.09
C ALA A 135 2.78 26.61 -12.49
N ARG A 136 2.10 27.76 -12.58
CA ARG A 136 2.29 28.67 -13.71
C ARG A 136 3.76 29.04 -13.73
N THR A 137 4.39 28.81 -14.88
CA THR A 137 5.67 29.38 -15.27
C THR A 137 5.71 30.87 -14.92
N ALA A 138 6.48 31.22 -13.90
CA ALA A 138 6.99 32.57 -13.71
C ALA A 138 8.47 32.53 -14.06
N THR A 139 8.76 32.65 -15.35
CA THR A 139 10.10 32.95 -15.86
C THR A 139 10.30 34.46 -15.77
N PRO A 140 11.36 34.96 -15.13
CA PRO A 140 11.94 36.26 -15.48
C PRO A 140 12.83 36.15 -16.72
#